data_AF-A0A0N4Z1D3-F1
#
_entry.id   AF-A0A0N4Z1D3-F1
#
_cell.length_a   1.000
_cell.length_b   1.000
_cell.length_c   1.000
_cell.angle_alpha   90.00
_cell.angle_beta   90.00
_cell.angle_gamma   90.00
#
_symmetry.space_group_name_H-M   'P 1'
#
loop_
_entity.id
_entity.type
_entity.pdbx_description
1 polymer ?
#
loop_
_entity_poly.entity_id
_entity_poly.type
_entity_poly.pdbx_seq_one_letter_code
_entity_poly.pdbx_strand_id
1 'polypeptide(L)'
;WEISIMLLPKDIVMVLLSATMPNNDQIANWISTTQGRTMHVVGTCVRPVPLKFMAYSDENSECYSVKEENKFLDQGAIHEIMSRKNEAYVGKKEVKAVIKYIADRNAYPCFIYSPTKMKCETFANYLNLFDFLDEEEKDLIDKLIRHVMDTIGMDQKCLEQLFEFKQYFMRGIFIHHSDLYLAVKEFTEVCIEKGLAKVTCTTDTLGIGLNLPVKTVVFTALKKFDGVESKKINGFRISSNGWQSRKKRKRCYWICYS
;
A
#
# COMPACT_ATOMS: atom_id res chain seq x y z
N TRP A 1 -10.57 14.81 18.75
CA TRP A 1 -9.48 15.81 18.68
C TRP A 1 -10.00 17.22 18.92
N GLU A 2 -11.14 17.63 18.33
CA GLU A 2 -11.70 18.99 18.50
C GLU A 2 -11.86 19.43 19.96
N ILE A 3 -12.54 18.63 20.80
CA ILE A 3 -12.75 18.94 22.23
C ILE A 3 -11.41 19.06 22.97
N SER A 4 -10.45 18.18 22.67
CA SER A 4 -9.11 18.22 23.27
C SER A 4 -8.38 19.51 22.92
N ILE A 5 -8.52 20.00 21.68
CA ILE A 5 -7.98 21.29 21.25
C ILE A 5 -8.72 22.42 21.99
N MET A 6 -10.05 22.40 22.06
CA MET A 6 -10.84 23.45 22.71
C MET A 6 -10.51 23.62 24.20
N LEU A 7 -10.26 22.52 24.92
CA LEU A 7 -9.98 22.51 26.35
C LEU A 7 -8.50 22.75 26.69
N LEU A 8 -7.63 22.89 25.68
CA LEU A 8 -6.19 23.02 25.91
C LEU A 8 -5.86 24.36 26.62
N PRO A 9 -5.10 24.34 27.74
CA PRO A 9 -4.62 25.53 28.44
C PRO A 9 -3.78 26.46 27.54
N LYS A 10 -3.94 27.79 27.71
CA LYS A 10 -3.39 28.83 26.82
C LYS A 10 -1.87 28.93 26.80
N ASP A 11 -1.23 28.46 27.86
CA ASP A 11 0.22 28.42 28.07
C ASP A 11 0.92 27.28 27.30
N ILE A 12 0.17 26.29 26.80
CA ILE A 12 0.74 25.16 26.06
C ILE A 12 0.92 25.51 24.58
N VAL A 13 2.13 25.35 24.04
CA VAL A 13 2.39 25.52 22.60
C VAL A 13 1.88 24.30 21.82
N MET A 14 1.15 24.52 20.72
CA MET A 14 0.64 23.46 19.85
C MET A 14 1.55 23.25 18.64
N VAL A 15 1.90 22.00 18.36
CA VAL A 15 2.51 21.57 17.09
C VAL A 15 1.58 20.54 16.47
N LEU A 16 1.06 20.83 15.27
CA LEU A 16 0.10 19.98 14.56
C LEU A 16 0.75 19.45 13.28
N LEU A 17 0.79 18.13 13.15
CA LEU A 17 1.30 17.44 11.96
C LEU A 17 0.14 16.79 11.23
N SER A 18 0.02 17.06 9.94
CA SER A 18 -1.01 16.47 9.07
C SER A 18 -0.44 16.15 7.70
N ALA A 19 -1.07 15.20 7.02
CA ALA A 19 -0.87 15.01 5.59
C ALA A 19 -1.39 16.23 4.80
N THR A 20 -1.05 16.33 3.52
CA THR A 20 -1.52 17.41 2.66
C THR A 20 -3.06 17.39 2.56
N MET A 21 -3.72 18.41 3.10
CA MET A 21 -5.17 18.58 3.01
C MET A 21 -5.52 19.92 2.34
N PRO A 22 -6.60 19.97 1.54
CA PRO A 22 -6.98 21.18 0.82
C PRO A 22 -7.55 22.29 1.72
N ASN A 23 -7.88 21.98 2.98
CA ASN A 23 -8.56 22.87 3.92
C ASN A 23 -7.70 23.24 5.14
N ASN A 24 -6.37 23.21 5.01
CA ASN A 24 -5.44 23.54 6.11
C ASN A 24 -5.71 24.93 6.72
N ASP A 25 -5.93 25.94 5.87
CA ASP A 25 -6.17 27.32 6.32
C ASP A 25 -7.48 27.45 7.10
N GLN A 26 -8.51 26.68 6.73
CA GLN A 26 -9.79 26.68 7.44
C GLN A 26 -9.65 26.12 8.85
N ILE A 27 -8.89 25.03 9.00
CA ILE A 27 -8.63 24.42 10.30
C ILE A 27 -7.80 25.38 11.16
N ALA A 28 -6.75 25.98 10.61
CA ALA A 28 -5.92 26.94 11.33
C ALA A 28 -6.70 28.17 11.80
N ASN A 29 -7.57 28.71 10.93
CA ASN A 29 -8.45 29.84 11.27
C ASN A 29 -9.46 29.48 12.37
N TRP A 30 -10.02 28.27 12.32
CA TRP A 30 -10.91 27.78 13.35
C TRP A 30 -10.19 27.70 14.71
N ILE A 31 -9.00 27.08 14.77
CA ILE A 31 -8.22 26.99 16.02
C ILE A 31 -7.85 28.39 16.52
N SER A 32 -7.40 29.27 15.62
CA SER A 32 -7.04 30.64 15.95
C SER A 32 -8.21 31.41 16.57
N THR A 33 -9.41 31.26 16.02
CA THR A 33 -10.61 31.94 16.49
C THR A 33 -11.12 31.36 17.80
N THR A 34 -11.19 30.04 17.92
CA THR A 34 -11.73 29.36 19.11
C THR A 34 -10.82 29.51 20.33
N GLN A 35 -9.51 29.49 20.14
CA GLN A 35 -8.54 29.55 21.26
C GLN A 35 -7.98 30.96 21.50
N GLY A 36 -8.17 31.88 20.55
CA GLY A 36 -7.57 33.22 20.61
C GLY A 36 -6.04 33.17 20.52
N ARG A 37 -5.50 32.30 19.68
CA ARG A 37 -4.05 32.07 19.51
C ARG A 37 -3.64 32.28 18.06
N THR A 38 -2.43 32.76 17.83
CA THR A 38 -1.85 32.80 16.49
C THR A 38 -1.52 31.39 16.01
N MET A 39 -1.94 31.04 14.79
CA MET A 39 -1.63 29.76 14.15
C MET A 39 -0.91 30.01 12.83
N HIS A 40 0.20 29.32 12.61
CA HIS A 40 0.95 29.39 11.35
C HIS A 40 0.79 28.09 10.57
N VAL A 41 0.37 28.18 9.31
CA VAL A 41 0.29 27.04 8.40
C VAL A 41 1.56 27.00 7.57
N VAL A 42 2.30 25.90 7.69
CA VAL A 42 3.48 25.62 6.87
C VAL A 42 3.27 24.27 6.21
N GLY A 43 3.36 24.23 4.88
CA GLY A 43 3.19 23.00 4.13
C GLY A 43 3.63 23.15 2.68
N THR A 44 3.86 22.02 2.02
CA THR A 44 4.20 21.95 0.60
C THR A 44 3.36 20.87 -0.07
N CYS A 45 2.97 21.12 -1.32
CA CYS A 45 2.38 20.11 -2.20
C CYS A 45 3.45 19.35 -3.00
N VAL A 46 4.71 19.75 -2.88
CA VAL A 46 5.84 19.10 -3.57
C VAL A 46 6.25 17.89 -2.76
N ARG A 47 6.17 16.71 -3.39
CA ARG A 47 6.67 15.48 -2.79
C ARG A 47 8.20 15.42 -2.98
N PRO A 48 8.98 15.13 -1.92
CA PRO A 48 10.44 14.99 -2.04
C PRO A 48 10.88 13.90 -3.02
N VAL A 49 10.12 12.81 -3.08
CA VAL A 49 10.36 11.67 -3.97
C VAL A 49 9.22 11.59 -5.00
N PRO A 50 9.47 11.87 -6.29
CA PRO A 50 8.42 11.89 -7.30
C PRO A 50 7.88 10.48 -7.57
N LEU A 51 6.56 10.36 -7.70
CA LEU A 51 5.91 9.08 -8.03
C LEU A 51 5.75 8.90 -9.53
N LYS A 52 6.08 7.70 -10.03
CA LYS A 52 5.75 7.28 -11.41
C LYS A 52 4.60 6.28 -11.38
N PHE A 53 3.52 6.60 -12.10
CA PHE A 53 2.37 5.73 -12.25
C PHE A 53 2.48 4.96 -13.56
N MET A 54 2.49 3.63 -13.49
CA MET A 54 2.62 2.78 -14.66
C MET A 54 1.52 1.74 -14.75
N ALA A 55 1.16 1.34 -15.96
CA ALA A 55 0.27 0.24 -16.27
C ALA A 55 1.08 -0.95 -16.81
N TYR A 56 1.16 -2.05 -16.06
CA TYR A 56 1.75 -3.30 -16.55
C TYR A 56 0.77 -4.07 -17.47
N SER A 57 1.26 -4.76 -18.48
CA SER A 57 0.50 -5.65 -19.35
C SER A 57 1.18 -7.02 -19.39
N ASP A 58 0.44 -8.07 -19.04
CA ASP A 58 0.98 -9.43 -18.97
C ASP A 58 1.11 -10.11 -20.34
N GLU A 59 0.42 -9.60 -21.37
CA GLU A 59 0.48 -10.14 -22.74
C GLU A 59 1.86 -9.96 -23.38
N ASN A 60 2.48 -8.82 -23.09
CA ASN A 60 3.81 -8.46 -23.59
C ASN A 60 4.84 -8.28 -22.47
N SER A 61 4.43 -8.44 -21.21
CA SER A 61 5.30 -8.27 -20.04
C SER A 61 5.98 -6.90 -19.97
N GLU A 62 5.25 -5.84 -20.35
CA GLU A 62 5.74 -4.46 -20.38
C GLU A 62 4.97 -3.53 -19.45
N CYS A 63 5.62 -2.46 -19.00
CA CYS A 63 4.99 -1.34 -18.28
C CYS A 63 4.92 -0.10 -19.16
N TYR A 64 3.78 0.60 -19.08
CA TYR A 64 3.54 1.87 -19.75
C TYR A 64 3.39 2.97 -18.72
N SER A 65 4.10 4.09 -18.86
CA SER A 65 3.82 5.27 -18.05
C SER A 65 2.37 5.71 -18.28
N VAL A 66 1.68 6.08 -17.20
CA VAL A 66 0.28 6.57 -17.21
C VAL A 66 0.24 8.07 -16.90
N LYS A 67 1.30 8.62 -16.31
CA LYS A 67 1.39 10.02 -15.93
C LYS A 67 2.83 10.52 -16.13
N GLU A 68 3.00 11.46 -17.05
CA GLU A 68 4.21 12.28 -17.17
C GLU A 68 3.83 13.75 -16.90
N GLU A 69 4.62 14.43 -16.07
CA GLU A 69 4.71 15.91 -15.90
C GLU A 69 3.48 16.76 -16.32
N ASN A 70 2.30 16.49 -15.74
CA ASN A 70 1.03 17.21 -15.95
C ASN A 70 0.17 16.82 -17.16
N LYS A 71 0.44 15.70 -17.84
CA LYS A 71 -0.51 15.08 -18.79
C LYS A 71 -0.82 13.65 -18.34
N PHE A 72 -2.06 13.42 -17.92
CA PHE A 72 -2.58 12.07 -17.72
C PHE A 72 -2.82 11.43 -19.09
N LEU A 73 -2.29 10.22 -19.29
CA LEU A 73 -2.74 9.38 -20.40
C LEU A 73 -4.20 9.00 -20.16
N ASP A 74 -4.98 9.03 -21.24
CA ASP A 74 -6.44 8.94 -21.29
C ASP A 74 -7.02 7.85 -20.35
N GLN A 75 -7.79 8.30 -19.35
CA GLN A 75 -8.54 7.44 -18.44
C GLN A 75 -9.50 6.51 -19.19
N GLY A 76 -9.96 6.90 -20.38
CA GLY A 76 -10.78 6.10 -21.29
C GLY A 76 -10.06 4.85 -21.76
N ALA A 77 -8.82 4.97 -22.24
CA ALA A 77 -7.99 3.83 -22.62
C ALA A 77 -7.76 2.87 -21.43
N ILE A 78 -7.48 3.40 -20.25
CA ILE A 78 -7.28 2.63 -19.00
C ILE A 78 -8.56 1.90 -18.58
N HIS A 79 -9.71 2.58 -18.69
CA HIS A 79 -11.01 1.99 -18.37
C HIS A 79 -11.44 0.95 -19.39
N GLU A 80 -11.18 1.14 -20.69
CA GLU A 80 -11.52 0.20 -21.76
C GLU A 80 -10.65 -1.06 -21.74
N ILE A 81 -9.40 -0.93 -21.31
CA ILE A 81 -8.50 -2.05 -21.05
C ILE A 81 -9.03 -2.92 -19.91
N MET A 82 -9.53 -2.30 -18.83
CA MET A 82 -9.97 -3.02 -17.64
C MET A 82 -11.47 -3.40 -17.63
N SER A 83 -12.33 -2.71 -18.37
CA SER A 83 -13.77 -3.03 -18.48
C SER A 83 -14.05 -4.31 -19.24
N ARG A 84 -13.06 -4.86 -19.95
CA ARG A 84 -13.17 -6.11 -20.71
C ARG A 84 -13.26 -7.36 -19.82
N LYS A 85 -13.09 -7.23 -18.50
CA LYS A 85 -13.45 -8.26 -17.53
C LYS A 85 -14.40 -7.70 -16.47
N ASN A 86 -15.54 -8.36 -16.29
CA ASN A 86 -16.47 -8.17 -15.17
C ASN A 86 -15.90 -8.66 -13.81
N GLU A 87 -14.61 -9.00 -13.74
CA GLU A 87 -13.98 -9.53 -12.53
C GLU A 87 -13.49 -8.38 -11.64
N ALA A 88 -13.94 -8.37 -10.38
CA ALA A 88 -13.56 -7.35 -9.40
C ALA A 88 -12.06 -7.39 -9.00
N TYR A 89 -11.33 -8.45 -9.37
CA TYR A 89 -9.94 -8.70 -8.97
C TYR A 89 -9.15 -9.40 -10.09
N VAL A 90 -7.84 -9.16 -10.13
CA VAL A 90 -6.93 -9.90 -11.03
C VAL A 90 -6.69 -11.34 -10.55
N GLY A 91 -6.50 -12.25 -11.50
CA GLY A 91 -6.29 -13.68 -11.25
C GLY A 91 -4.86 -14.06 -10.87
N LYS A 92 -4.66 -15.35 -10.59
CA LYS A 92 -3.36 -15.93 -10.19
C LYS A 92 -2.25 -15.70 -11.22
N LYS A 93 -2.55 -15.91 -12.51
CA LYS A 93 -1.57 -15.77 -13.60
C LYS A 93 -1.04 -14.34 -13.66
N GLU A 94 -1.96 -13.40 -13.54
CA GLU A 94 -1.71 -11.97 -13.59
C GLU A 94 -0.82 -11.47 -12.45
N VAL A 95 -1.17 -11.83 -11.21
CA VAL A 95 -0.35 -11.50 -10.03
C VAL A 95 1.06 -12.08 -10.13
N LYS A 96 1.20 -13.33 -10.60
CA LYS A 96 2.53 -13.92 -10.82
C LYS A 96 3.35 -13.17 -11.86
N ALA A 97 2.73 -12.75 -12.96
CA ALA A 97 3.40 -12.07 -14.06
C ALA A 97 3.97 -10.71 -13.61
N VAL A 98 3.18 -9.90 -12.90
CA VAL A 98 3.64 -8.59 -12.41
C VAL A 98 4.74 -8.73 -11.35
N ILE A 99 4.63 -9.72 -10.45
CA ILE A 99 5.66 -9.94 -9.43
C ILE A 99 6.96 -10.45 -10.05
N LYS A 100 6.89 -11.31 -11.07
CA LYS A 100 8.09 -11.68 -11.84
C LYS A 100 8.74 -10.46 -12.49
N TYR A 101 7.96 -9.59 -13.12
CA TYR A 101 8.48 -8.36 -13.74
C TYR A 101 9.21 -7.45 -12.74
N ILE A 102 8.69 -7.35 -11.51
CA ILE A 102 9.27 -6.59 -10.39
C ILE A 102 10.55 -7.27 -9.87
N ALA A 103 10.54 -8.60 -9.78
CA ALA A 103 11.68 -9.41 -9.37
C ALA A 103 12.89 -9.23 -10.30
N ASP A 104 12.65 -9.33 -11.60
CA ASP A 104 13.68 -9.18 -12.63
C ASP A 104 14.35 -7.79 -12.60
N ARG A 105 13.74 -6.80 -11.93
CA ARG A 105 14.22 -5.41 -11.79
C ARG A 105 14.69 -5.06 -10.38
N ASN A 106 14.65 -6.00 -9.44
CA ASN A 106 14.94 -5.75 -8.03
C ASN A 106 14.19 -4.52 -7.49
N ALA A 107 12.89 -4.44 -7.81
CA ALA A 107 12.04 -3.31 -7.48
C ALA A 107 11.32 -3.51 -6.13
N TYR A 108 12.08 -3.96 -5.12
CA TYR A 108 11.62 -4.21 -3.75
C TYR A 108 12.07 -3.08 -2.79
N PRO A 109 11.39 -2.90 -1.63
CA PRO A 109 10.18 -3.58 -1.18
C PRO A 109 8.96 -3.28 -2.05
N CYS A 110 8.16 -4.32 -2.33
CA CYS A 110 6.96 -4.25 -3.17
C CYS A 110 5.71 -4.57 -2.38
N PHE A 111 4.72 -3.67 -2.37
CA PHE A 111 3.44 -3.91 -1.70
C PHE A 111 2.36 -4.25 -2.72
N ILE A 112 1.68 -5.38 -2.52
CA ILE A 112 0.48 -5.75 -3.27
C ILE A 112 -0.71 -5.31 -2.45
N TYR A 113 -1.37 -4.24 -2.90
CA TYR A 113 -2.59 -3.77 -2.28
C TYR A 113 -3.77 -4.69 -2.59
N SER A 114 -4.51 -5.03 -1.54
CA SER A 114 -5.78 -5.72 -1.61
C SER A 114 -6.85 -4.99 -0.78
N PRO A 115 -8.07 -4.79 -1.31
CA PRO A 115 -9.18 -4.22 -0.55
C PRO A 115 -9.77 -5.15 0.52
N THR A 116 -9.49 -6.46 0.48
CA THR A 116 -9.98 -7.42 1.50
C THR A 116 -8.84 -8.24 2.08
N LYS A 117 -9.00 -8.64 3.34
CA LYS A 117 -8.01 -9.37 4.15
C LYS A 117 -7.76 -10.77 3.59
N MET A 118 -8.84 -11.52 3.34
CA MET A 118 -8.80 -12.84 2.69
C MET A 118 -8.04 -12.84 1.35
N LYS A 119 -8.12 -11.74 0.60
CA LYS A 119 -7.39 -11.62 -0.66
C LYS A 119 -5.89 -11.38 -0.47
N CYS A 120 -5.44 -10.78 0.63
CA CYS A 120 -4.01 -10.68 0.95
C CYS A 120 -3.38 -12.07 1.07
N GLU A 121 -3.98 -12.96 1.85
CA GLU A 121 -3.53 -14.35 2.00
C GLU A 121 -3.62 -15.12 0.68
N THR A 122 -4.71 -14.92 -0.09
CA THR A 122 -4.86 -15.51 -1.43
C THR A 122 -3.71 -15.12 -2.36
N PHE A 123 -3.31 -13.84 -2.34
CA PHE A 123 -2.19 -13.35 -3.16
C PHE A 123 -0.85 -13.89 -2.68
N ALA A 124 -0.62 -13.99 -1.37
CA ALA A 124 0.58 -14.65 -0.83
C ALA A 124 0.67 -16.11 -1.31
N ASN A 125 -0.44 -16.86 -1.27
CA ASN A 125 -0.51 -18.22 -1.78
C ASN A 125 -0.28 -18.31 -3.31
N TYR A 126 -0.71 -17.30 -4.09
CA TYR A 126 -0.37 -17.24 -5.51
C TYR A 126 1.14 -17.17 -5.75
N LEU A 127 1.92 -16.66 -4.79
CA LEU A 127 3.36 -16.48 -4.91
C LEU A 127 4.17 -17.64 -4.32
N ASN A 128 3.54 -18.75 -3.96
CA ASN A 128 4.18 -19.93 -3.36
C ASN A 128 5.30 -20.62 -4.19
N LEU A 129 5.56 -20.19 -5.43
CA LEU A 129 6.66 -20.70 -6.24
C LEU A 129 7.86 -19.74 -6.28
N PHE A 130 7.72 -18.55 -5.71
CA PHE A 130 8.81 -17.59 -5.62
C PHE A 130 9.57 -17.81 -4.31
N ASP A 131 10.87 -17.56 -4.38
CA ASP A 131 11.76 -17.42 -3.24
C ASP A 131 12.63 -16.19 -3.53
N PHE A 132 12.52 -15.17 -2.69
CA PHE A 132 13.19 -13.89 -2.89
C PHE A 132 14.39 -13.70 -1.95
N LEU A 133 14.69 -14.70 -1.12
CA LEU A 133 15.68 -14.59 -0.06
C LEU A 133 16.86 -15.53 -0.27
N ASP A 134 18.04 -15.04 0.09
CA ASP A 134 19.21 -15.90 0.28
C ASP A 134 19.18 -16.61 1.64
N GLU A 135 20.16 -17.47 1.89
CA GLU A 135 20.24 -18.27 3.11
C GLU A 135 20.59 -17.42 4.36
N GLU A 136 21.29 -16.30 4.20
CA GLU A 136 21.59 -15.39 5.32
C GLU A 136 20.33 -14.62 5.76
N GLU A 137 19.55 -14.13 4.80
CA GLU A 137 18.27 -13.49 5.04
C GLU A 137 17.26 -14.46 5.69
N LYS A 138 17.24 -15.73 5.26
CA LYS A 138 16.43 -16.79 5.86
C LYS A 138 16.81 -17.07 7.30
N ASP A 139 18.10 -17.18 7.61
CA ASP A 139 18.58 -17.37 8.98
C ASP A 139 18.21 -16.18 9.89
N LEU A 140 18.31 -14.95 9.37
CA LEU A 140 17.88 -13.77 10.10
C LEU A 140 16.37 -13.77 10.39
N ILE A 141 15.55 -14.17 9.42
CA ILE A 141 14.10 -14.32 9.63
C ILE A 141 13.80 -15.39 10.68
N ASP A 142 14.46 -16.55 10.64
CA ASP A 142 14.24 -17.60 11.63
C ASP A 142 14.62 -17.14 13.05
N LYS A 143 15.72 -16.39 13.19
CA LYS A 143 16.12 -15.76 14.47
C LYS A 143 15.07 -14.76 14.96
N LEU A 144 14.53 -13.91 14.09
CA LEU A 144 13.48 -12.95 14.45
C LEU A 144 12.19 -13.66 14.87
N ILE A 145 11.80 -14.73 14.17
CA ILE A 145 10.63 -15.55 14.53
C ILE A 145 10.81 -16.14 15.94
N ARG A 146 11.99 -16.70 16.25
CA ARG A 146 12.27 -17.22 17.60
C ARG A 146 12.13 -16.14 18.68
N HIS A 147 12.68 -14.95 18.43
CA HIS A 147 12.54 -13.83 19.36
C HIS A 147 11.08 -13.40 19.59
N VAL A 148 10.27 -13.38 18.52
CA VAL A 148 8.84 -13.11 18.62
C VAL A 148 8.12 -14.20 19.42
N MET A 149 8.47 -15.48 19.20
CA MET A 149 7.91 -16.59 19.99
C MET A 149 8.23 -16.46 21.48
N ASP A 150 9.46 -16.11 21.83
CA ASP A 150 9.88 -15.90 23.23
C ASP A 150 9.10 -14.76 23.88
N THR A 151 8.74 -13.73 23.09
CA THR A 151 7.96 -12.56 23.55
C THR A 151 6.47 -12.88 23.72
N ILE A 152 5.88 -13.66 22.80
CA ILE A 152 4.46 -14.04 22.83
C ILE A 152 4.15 -14.98 24.01
N GLY A 153 5.10 -15.84 24.41
CA GLY A 153 4.90 -16.78 25.50
C GLY A 153 3.89 -17.88 25.16
N MET A 154 2.76 -17.94 25.88
CA MET A 154 1.76 -19.03 25.78
C MET A 154 0.51 -18.70 24.95
N ASP A 155 0.50 -17.60 24.16
CA ASP A 155 -0.63 -17.35 23.25
C ASP A 155 -0.57 -18.29 22.04
N GLN A 156 -1.23 -19.44 22.22
CA GLN A 156 -1.27 -20.53 21.25
C GLN A 156 -1.80 -20.09 19.88
N LYS A 157 -2.79 -19.20 19.82
CA LYS A 157 -3.39 -18.78 18.55
C LYS A 157 -2.48 -17.84 17.77
N CYS A 158 -1.77 -16.95 18.47
CA CYS A 158 -0.79 -16.09 17.85
C CYS A 158 0.38 -16.91 17.28
N LEU A 159 0.85 -17.91 18.02
CA LEU A 159 1.89 -18.84 17.55
C LEU A 159 1.42 -19.65 16.33
N GLU A 160 0.20 -20.19 16.36
CA GLU A 160 -0.38 -20.91 15.21
C GLU A 160 -0.40 -20.05 13.94
N GLN A 161 -0.85 -18.80 14.04
CA GLN A 161 -0.85 -17.87 12.90
C GLN A 161 0.58 -17.55 12.42
N LEU A 162 1.53 -17.36 13.34
CA LEU A 162 2.93 -17.13 12.99
C LEU A 162 3.52 -18.33 12.22
N PHE A 163 3.24 -19.56 12.66
CA PHE A 163 3.70 -20.77 12.00
C PHE A 163 3.03 -21.01 10.65
N GLU A 164 1.73 -20.73 10.53
CA GLU A 164 1.00 -20.79 9.25
C GLU A 164 1.69 -19.93 8.18
N PHE A 165 2.12 -18.73 8.56
CA PHE A 165 2.76 -17.79 7.64
C PHE A 165 4.28 -17.94 7.53
N LYS A 166 4.93 -18.71 8.41
CA LYS A 166 6.37 -18.97 8.38
C LYS A 166 6.86 -19.38 7.00
N GLN A 167 6.13 -20.24 6.30
CA GLN A 167 6.51 -20.68 4.95
C GLN A 167 6.60 -19.54 3.92
N TYR A 168 5.81 -18.47 4.09
CA TYR A 168 5.84 -17.29 3.23
C TYR A 168 6.99 -16.36 3.65
N PHE A 169 7.15 -16.15 4.96
CA PHE A 169 8.21 -15.29 5.51
C PHE A 169 9.59 -15.78 5.09
N MET A 170 9.84 -17.09 5.16
CA MET A 170 11.09 -17.71 4.72
C MET A 170 11.38 -17.56 3.22
N ARG A 171 10.45 -17.02 2.44
CA ARG A 171 10.58 -16.74 1.00
C ARG A 171 10.53 -15.26 0.68
N GLY A 172 10.48 -14.39 1.69
CA GLY A 172 10.39 -12.94 1.52
C GLY A 172 8.98 -12.44 1.19
N ILE A 173 7.95 -13.26 1.43
CA ILE A 173 6.54 -12.94 1.19
C ILE A 173 5.84 -12.71 2.52
N PHE A 174 5.25 -11.55 2.71
CA PHE A 174 4.61 -11.13 3.95
C PHE A 174 3.15 -10.73 3.74
N ILE A 175 2.37 -10.76 4.82
CA ILE A 175 0.95 -10.43 4.83
C ILE A 175 0.73 -9.39 5.91
N HIS A 176 -0.07 -8.36 5.62
CA HIS A 176 -0.40 -7.34 6.60
C HIS A 176 -1.86 -6.86 6.50
N HIS A 177 -2.66 -7.19 7.49
CA HIS A 177 -4.04 -6.69 7.62
C HIS A 177 -4.50 -6.71 9.08
N SER A 178 -5.66 -6.10 9.34
CA SER A 178 -6.13 -5.91 10.72
C SER A 178 -6.51 -7.18 11.49
N ASP A 179 -6.78 -8.31 10.82
CA ASP A 179 -7.08 -9.59 11.48
C ASP A 179 -5.82 -10.34 11.96
N LEU A 180 -4.63 -9.81 11.69
CA LEU A 180 -3.39 -10.37 12.22
C LEU A 180 -3.19 -9.96 13.68
N TYR A 181 -2.64 -10.88 14.47
CA TYR A 181 -2.20 -10.58 15.84
C TYR A 181 -1.15 -9.46 15.83
N LEU A 182 -1.12 -8.64 16.89
CA LEU A 182 -0.22 -7.49 16.98
C LEU A 182 1.25 -7.89 16.77
N ALA A 183 1.70 -8.95 17.43
CA ALA A 183 3.05 -9.46 17.30
C ALA A 183 3.41 -9.87 15.86
N VAL A 184 2.46 -10.42 15.08
CA VAL A 184 2.68 -10.80 13.68
C VAL A 184 2.77 -9.56 12.77
N LYS A 185 1.98 -8.52 13.06
CA LYS A 185 2.06 -7.23 12.35
C LYS A 185 3.38 -6.53 12.63
N GLU A 186 3.76 -6.41 13.89
CA GLU A 186 5.03 -5.80 14.31
C GLU A 186 6.23 -6.56 13.72
N PHE A 187 6.18 -7.90 13.72
CA PHE A 187 7.18 -8.73 13.05
C PHE A 187 7.29 -8.40 11.54
N THR A 188 6.15 -8.25 10.87
CA THR A 188 6.11 -7.88 9.44
C THR A 188 6.69 -6.49 9.21
N GLU A 189 6.35 -5.51 10.05
CA GLU A 189 6.87 -4.14 10.00
C GLU A 189 8.39 -4.11 10.19
N VAL A 190 8.92 -4.83 11.18
CA VAL A 190 10.36 -4.98 11.41
C VAL A 190 11.05 -5.61 10.19
N CYS A 191 10.45 -6.63 9.56
CA CYS A 191 11.01 -7.25 8.36
C CYS A 191 11.00 -6.30 7.16
N ILE A 192 10.01 -5.41 7.04
CA ILE A 192 9.97 -4.36 6.02
C ILE A 192 11.12 -3.37 6.24
N GLU A 193 11.28 -2.87 7.46
CA GLU A 193 12.35 -1.92 7.81
C GLU A 193 13.75 -2.50 7.58
N LYS A 194 13.94 -3.79 7.86
CA LYS A 194 15.19 -4.51 7.63
C LYS A 194 15.42 -4.91 6.16
N GLY A 195 14.47 -4.65 5.27
CA GLY A 195 14.57 -5.03 3.85
C GLY A 195 14.42 -6.52 3.56
N LEU A 196 13.96 -7.30 4.54
CA LEU A 196 13.68 -8.74 4.43
C LEU A 196 12.34 -9.01 3.77
N ALA A 197 11.35 -8.12 3.96
CA ALA A 197 10.06 -8.22 3.29
C ALA A 197 10.16 -7.71 1.85
N LYS A 198 10.45 -8.62 0.90
CA LYS A 198 10.55 -8.28 -0.52
C LYS A 198 9.17 -7.99 -1.10
N VAL A 199 8.18 -8.82 -0.80
CA VAL A 199 6.78 -8.65 -1.24
C VAL A 199 5.83 -8.70 -0.05
N THR A 200 5.03 -7.66 0.17
CA THR A 200 4.02 -7.61 1.23
C THR A 200 2.61 -7.48 0.65
N CYS A 201 1.73 -8.43 0.92
CA CYS A 201 0.31 -8.37 0.57
C CYS A 201 -0.46 -7.65 1.67
N THR A 202 -1.04 -6.47 1.39
CA THR A 202 -1.57 -5.60 2.44
C THR A 202 -2.91 -4.95 2.13
N THR A 203 -3.68 -4.65 3.17
CA THR A 203 -4.82 -3.72 3.13
C THR A 203 -4.38 -2.26 3.36
N ASP A 204 -5.32 -1.30 3.27
CA ASP A 204 -5.06 0.15 3.47
C ASP A 204 -4.37 0.46 4.80
N THR A 205 -4.58 -0.37 5.82
CA THR A 205 -4.10 -0.16 7.19
C THR A 205 -2.59 -0.05 7.32
N LEU A 206 -1.80 -0.64 6.41
CA LEU A 206 -0.33 -0.53 6.46
C LEU A 206 0.17 0.87 6.07
N GLY A 207 -0.59 1.59 5.26
CA GLY A 207 -0.23 2.95 4.83
C GLY A 207 -0.56 4.03 5.88
N ILE A 208 -1.22 3.66 6.97
CA ILE A 208 -1.67 4.58 8.01
C ILE A 208 -0.70 4.48 9.19
N GLY A 209 0.21 5.44 9.32
CA GLY A 209 0.93 5.68 10.58
C GLY A 209 2.38 5.23 10.67
N LEU A 210 2.98 4.65 9.62
CA LEU A 210 4.38 4.20 9.64
C LEU A 210 5.16 4.73 8.43
N ASN A 211 6.39 5.19 8.66
CA ASN A 211 7.32 5.62 7.62
C ASN A 211 8.10 4.43 7.06
N LEU A 212 7.39 3.51 6.41
CA LEU A 212 7.98 2.27 5.88
C LEU A 212 8.66 2.51 4.52
N PRO A 213 9.84 1.91 4.28
CA PRO A 213 10.49 1.96 2.98
C PRO A 213 9.68 1.14 1.96
N VAL A 214 9.16 1.81 0.93
CA VAL A 214 8.43 1.17 -0.18
C VAL A 214 8.92 1.73 -1.50
N LYS A 215 9.40 0.83 -2.37
CA LYS A 215 9.84 1.16 -3.72
C LYS A 215 8.70 1.02 -4.72
N THR A 216 7.86 -0.02 -4.53
CA THR A 216 6.83 -0.39 -5.49
C THR A 216 5.50 -0.66 -4.81
N VAL A 217 4.40 -0.13 -5.36
CA VAL A 217 3.03 -0.51 -4.96
C VAL A 217 2.25 -1.01 -6.16
N VAL A 218 1.65 -2.19 -6.04
CA VAL A 218 0.82 -2.86 -7.05
C VAL A 218 -0.64 -2.83 -6.62
N PHE A 219 -1.52 -2.27 -7.45
CA PHE A 219 -2.97 -2.35 -7.23
C PHE A 219 -3.59 -3.47 -8.04
N THR A 220 -4.28 -4.40 -7.37
CA THR A 220 -4.97 -5.54 -8.00
C THR A 220 -6.46 -5.30 -8.26
N ALA A 221 -6.98 -4.14 -7.85
CA ALA A 221 -8.36 -3.72 -8.05
C ALA A 221 -8.42 -2.19 -8.13
N LEU A 222 -9.39 -1.67 -8.89
CA LEU A 222 -9.70 -0.23 -8.98
C LEU A 222 -10.99 0.15 -8.26
N LYS A 223 -11.70 -0.83 -7.70
CA LYS A 223 -12.91 -0.62 -6.92
C LYS A 223 -12.76 -1.29 -5.57
N LYS A 224 -13.32 -0.65 -4.54
CA LYS A 224 -13.43 -1.17 -3.18
C LYS A 224 -14.88 -1.08 -2.75
N PHE A 225 -15.38 -2.13 -2.11
CA PHE A 225 -16.67 -2.11 -1.44
C PHE A 225 -16.49 -1.50 -0.05
N ASP A 226 -17.24 -0.45 0.27
CA ASP A 226 -17.16 0.25 1.57
C ASP A 226 -18.17 -0.27 2.61
N GLY A 227 -18.86 -1.38 2.31
CA GLY A 227 -19.94 -1.91 3.12
C GLY A 227 -21.33 -1.56 2.59
N VAL A 228 -21.44 -0.54 1.73
CA VAL A 228 -22.71 -0.08 1.15
C VAL A 228 -22.67 -0.19 -0.38
N GLU A 229 -21.61 0.31 -1.01
CA GLU A 229 -21.47 0.30 -2.46
C GLU A 229 -20.03 0.07 -2.93
N SER A 230 -19.89 -0.38 -4.18
CA SER A 230 -18.58 -0.54 -4.81
C SER A 230 -18.10 0.80 -5.38
N LYS A 231 -17.29 1.52 -4.61
CA LYS A 231 -16.69 2.79 -5.05
C LYS A 231 -15.39 2.53 -5.82
N LYS A 232 -15.08 3.40 -6.79
CA LYS A 232 -13.72 3.46 -7.33
C LYS A 232 -12.77 3.79 -6.18
N ILE A 233 -11.64 3.09 -6.11
CA ILE A 233 -10.56 3.46 -5.22
C ILE A 233 -10.09 4.83 -5.70
N ASN A 234 -10.43 5.87 -4.93
CA ASN A 234 -9.95 7.23 -5.16
C ASN A 234 -8.46 7.26 -4.81
N GLY A 235 -7.62 6.67 -5.66
CA GLY A 235 -6.19 6.84 -5.60
C GLY A 235 -5.86 8.27 -6.01
N PHE A 236 -5.97 9.22 -5.07
CA PHE A 236 -5.81 10.65 -5.32
C PHE A 236 -6.80 11.22 -6.38
N ARG A 237 -7.53 12.26 -6.00
CA ARG A 237 -8.56 12.93 -6.82
C ARG A 237 -7.95 13.44 -8.15
N ILE A 238 -8.34 12.88 -9.30
CA ILE A 238 -7.97 13.40 -10.63
C ILE A 238 -9.20 13.37 -11.55
N SER A 239 -9.70 14.56 -11.88
CA SER A 239 -10.93 14.82 -12.63
C SER A 239 -10.77 14.74 -14.15
N SER A 240 -11.92 14.56 -14.81
CA SER A 240 -12.22 14.14 -16.19
C SER A 240 -12.13 15.22 -17.27
N ASN A 241 -11.78 14.83 -18.51
CA ASN A 241 -12.62 14.93 -19.73
C ASN A 241 -11.87 14.62 -21.05
N GLY A 242 -12.45 13.76 -21.89
CA GLY A 242 -12.54 13.95 -23.35
C GLY A 242 -11.56 13.27 -24.32
N TRP A 243 -12.09 12.28 -25.06
CA TRP A 243 -11.80 11.87 -26.46
C TRP A 243 -10.92 10.64 -26.79
N GLN A 244 -11.43 9.91 -27.80
CA GLN A 244 -11.19 8.54 -28.27
C GLN A 244 -9.85 8.29 -28.99
N SER A 245 -9.30 7.07 -28.92
CA SER A 245 -8.69 6.39 -30.08
C SER A 245 -8.28 4.90 -29.85
N ARG A 246 -8.88 4.04 -30.69
CA ARG A 246 -8.39 2.78 -31.32
C ARG A 246 -8.00 1.56 -30.44
N LYS A 247 -9.01 0.71 -30.28
CA LYS A 247 -9.02 -0.77 -30.20
C LYS A 247 -7.64 -1.47 -30.37
N LYS A 248 -7.07 -1.97 -29.26
CA LYS A 248 -6.32 -3.24 -29.16
C LYS A 248 -6.30 -3.66 -27.67
N ARG A 249 -6.49 -4.95 -27.40
CA ARG A 249 -6.56 -5.55 -26.05
C ARG A 249 -5.28 -5.21 -25.27
N LYS A 250 -5.41 -4.67 -24.06
CA LYS A 250 -4.31 -4.57 -23.08
C LYS A 250 -4.86 -4.97 -21.71
N ARG A 251 -4.00 -5.36 -20.77
CA ARG A 251 -4.31 -5.53 -19.33
C ARG A 251 -3.45 -4.49 -18.59
N CYS A 252 -3.93 -3.92 -17.47
CA CYS A 252 -3.25 -2.83 -16.75
C CYS A 252 -3.11 -3.15 -15.24
N TYR A 253 -1.90 -3.04 -14.69
CA TYR A 253 -1.65 -3.05 -13.24
C TYR A 253 -0.97 -1.75 -12.88
N TRP A 254 -1.45 -1.09 -11.83
CA TRP A 254 -0.84 0.15 -11.41
C TRP A 254 0.40 -0.15 -10.59
N ILE A 255 1.57 0.12 -11.17
CA ILE A 255 2.83 0.10 -10.45
C ILE A 255 3.19 1.55 -10.12
N CYS A 256 3.18 1.89 -8.84
CA CYS A 256 3.68 3.15 -8.35
C CYS A 256 5.16 2.96 -7.95
N TYR A 257 6.09 3.64 -8.63
CA TYR A 257 7.50 3.70 -8.22
C TYR A 257 7.75 4.98 -7.42
N SER A 258 8.47 4.85 -6.30
CA SER A 258 9.19 5.94 -5.63
C SER A 258 10.65 5.98 -6.10
#